data_AF-A0A9E0VJU1-F1
#
_entry.id   AF-A0A9E0VJU1-F1
#
_cell.length_a   1.000
_cell.length_b   1.000
_cell.length_c   1.000
_cell.angle_alpha   90.00
_cell.angle_beta   90.00
_cell.angle_gamma   90.00
#
_symmetry.space_group_name_H-M   'P 1'
#
loop_
_entity.id
_entity.type
_entity.pdbx_description
1 polymer ?
#
loop_
_entity_poly.entity_id
_entity_poly.type
_entity_poly.pdbx_seq_one_letter_code
_entity_poly.pdbx_strand_id
1 'polypeptide(L)'
;MSPEKDTSKKAAAEDGSPEGPLTPWERFKEKVWQPWLAALAFSCAVGVVLYLRYPAKFDVITGQIPQDFGVYVKAWQRYQQGEPVYVPNEYLAFKYAPGMLALIGVLPKAPTDAWFAFSTLCVAALTLSFMIGARYRSWRDVVALILGVALAWKGILECFDYGQVEVFILPVLILATSLYTRYTLAAGALVGMLPWLKAPLLFMIIPFAVASSRRERDEVKPPLRRLKLFTSGFLFSSVFWGAGLPSLAFGPDRALRMSQEWFNLLRTQPTSLFANDMNQSLWASVSRWVDVHASAPSSEMTALGIAALLCGLLMGLLVIRRPYAPTAQDSFVWITPWLIMGQLVNPLSWRWGSVYLVGACFAAFRPGRRFLWFRSLLWLAVIGLFLLQQNPFVKGVLGLTHWTDLHEAGVITLYWVTLLLLSI
;
A
#
# COMPACT_ATOMS: atom_id res chain seq x y z
N MET A 1 16.28 -81.24 -31.90
CA MET A 1 15.31 -80.45 -32.69
C MET A 1 15.59 -78.98 -32.45
N SER A 2 16.11 -78.29 -33.47
CA SER A 2 16.08 -76.84 -33.68
C SER A 2 15.42 -76.67 -35.06
N PRO A 3 14.56 -75.67 -35.38
CA PRO A 3 15.01 -74.27 -35.49
C PRO A 3 13.96 -73.14 -35.19
N GLU A 4 14.52 -71.95 -34.95
CA GLU A 4 14.24 -70.60 -35.50
C GLU A 4 12.83 -70.07 -35.93
N LYS A 5 12.70 -68.74 -35.71
CA LYS A 5 11.96 -67.69 -36.47
C LYS A 5 10.43 -67.70 -36.35
N ASP A 6 9.77 -66.62 -35.91
CA ASP A 6 9.78 -65.30 -36.56
C ASP A 6 9.94 -64.10 -35.60
N THR A 7 10.92 -63.25 -35.92
CA THR A 7 10.84 -61.81 -35.67
C THR A 7 10.24 -61.18 -36.94
N SER A 8 9.32 -60.21 -36.78
CA SER A 8 9.24 -58.97 -37.59
C SER A 8 7.79 -58.43 -37.70
N LYS A 9 7.69 -57.10 -37.57
CA LYS A 9 6.53 -56.22 -37.86
C LYS A 9 5.42 -56.08 -36.82
N LYS A 10 5.70 -55.27 -35.79
CA LYS A 10 4.99 -53.99 -35.55
C LYS A 10 5.65 -53.18 -34.41
N ALA A 11 6.92 -52.84 -34.63
CA ALA A 11 7.48 -51.60 -34.10
C ALA A 11 7.13 -50.50 -35.12
N ALA A 12 5.96 -49.90 -34.95
CA ALA A 12 5.50 -48.65 -35.57
C ALA A 12 4.01 -48.47 -35.22
N ALA A 13 3.74 -48.13 -33.97
CA ALA A 13 2.52 -47.46 -33.55
C ALA A 13 3.01 -46.41 -32.56
N GLU A 14 3.61 -45.36 -33.13
CA GLU A 14 3.09 -44.00 -32.99
C GLU A 14 3.24 -43.50 -31.56
N ASP A 15 4.47 -43.09 -31.26
CA ASP A 15 4.75 -41.94 -30.42
C ASP A 15 3.90 -40.76 -30.90
N GLY A 16 2.70 -40.64 -30.36
CA GLY A 16 1.85 -39.47 -30.47
C GLY A 16 2.29 -38.39 -29.48
N SER A 17 3.56 -37.99 -29.52
CA SER A 17 3.94 -36.66 -29.03
C SER A 17 3.61 -35.67 -30.16
N PRO A 18 2.74 -34.66 -29.94
CA PRO A 18 2.50 -33.63 -30.93
C PRO A 18 3.65 -32.61 -30.86
N GLU A 19 4.88 -33.04 -31.12
CA GLU A 19 6.04 -32.17 -31.24
C GLU A 19 6.45 -32.05 -32.71
N GLY A 20 5.55 -31.51 -33.52
CA GLY A 20 5.98 -30.85 -34.75
C GLY A 20 6.87 -29.65 -34.39
N PRO A 21 7.91 -29.32 -35.17
CA PRO A 21 8.71 -28.14 -34.92
C PRO A 21 7.79 -26.91 -34.99
N LEU A 22 7.51 -26.30 -33.82
CA LEU A 22 6.70 -25.09 -33.69
C LEU A 22 7.06 -24.11 -34.80
N THR A 23 6.05 -23.59 -35.49
CA THR A 23 6.26 -22.61 -36.55
C THR A 23 7.01 -21.39 -35.99
N PRO A 24 7.78 -20.65 -36.79
CA PRO A 24 8.44 -19.42 -36.34
C PRO A 24 7.48 -18.45 -35.64
N TRP A 25 6.21 -18.43 -36.06
CA TRP A 25 5.13 -17.67 -35.46
C TRP A 25 4.68 -18.19 -34.08
N GLU A 26 4.62 -19.51 -33.88
CA GLU A 26 4.31 -20.10 -32.57
C GLU A 26 5.47 -19.95 -31.58
N ARG A 27 6.72 -20.09 -32.04
CA ARG A 27 7.90 -19.75 -31.23
C ARG A 27 7.97 -18.27 -30.89
N PHE A 28 7.55 -17.41 -31.81
CA PHE A 28 7.42 -15.97 -31.57
C PHE A 28 6.31 -15.68 -30.56
N LYS A 29 5.14 -16.33 -30.66
CA LYS A 29 4.07 -16.23 -29.65
C LYS A 29 4.55 -16.70 -28.28
N GLU A 30 5.23 -17.84 -28.17
CA GLU A 30 5.76 -18.34 -26.90
C GLU A 30 6.84 -17.44 -26.28
N LYS A 31 7.66 -16.76 -27.10
CA LYS A 31 8.74 -15.88 -26.62
C LYS A 31 8.31 -14.43 -26.38
N VAL A 32 7.36 -13.90 -27.16
CA VAL A 32 6.95 -12.47 -27.12
C VAL A 32 5.68 -12.26 -26.31
N TRP A 33 4.75 -13.22 -26.26
CA TRP A 33 3.52 -13.11 -25.48
C TRP A 33 3.66 -13.70 -24.07
N GLN A 34 4.82 -13.55 -23.45
CA GLN A 34 5.00 -13.98 -22.06
C GLN A 34 4.37 -12.93 -21.13
N PRO A 35 3.43 -13.33 -20.24
CA PRO A 35 2.71 -12.36 -19.40
C PRO A 35 3.61 -11.50 -18.52
N TRP A 36 4.77 -12.01 -18.09
CA TRP A 36 5.75 -11.24 -17.33
C TRP A 36 6.43 -10.14 -18.16
N LEU A 37 6.68 -10.36 -19.46
CA LEU A 37 7.20 -9.34 -20.37
C LEU A 37 6.15 -8.23 -20.58
N ALA A 38 4.89 -8.60 -20.74
CA ALA A 38 3.79 -7.64 -20.89
C ALA A 38 3.61 -6.79 -19.61
N ALA A 39 3.66 -7.42 -18.43
CA ALA A 39 3.61 -6.71 -17.16
C ALA A 39 4.82 -5.78 -16.96
N LEU A 40 6.02 -6.23 -17.36
CA LEU A 40 7.24 -5.43 -17.33
C LEU A 40 7.09 -4.19 -18.23
N ALA A 41 6.71 -4.39 -19.50
CA ALA A 41 6.52 -3.31 -20.47
C ALA A 41 5.46 -2.32 -19.98
N PHE A 42 4.34 -2.81 -19.44
CA PHE A 42 3.30 -1.97 -18.85
C PHE A 42 3.83 -1.17 -17.64
N SER A 43 4.55 -1.83 -16.72
CA SER A 43 5.13 -1.17 -15.54
C SER A 43 6.12 -0.06 -15.94
N CYS A 44 6.98 -0.34 -16.92
CA CYS A 44 7.90 0.65 -17.47
C CYS A 44 7.16 1.79 -18.16
N ALA A 45 6.11 1.52 -18.94
CA ALA A 45 5.29 2.54 -19.58
C ALA A 45 4.63 3.46 -18.55
N VAL A 46 4.06 2.90 -17.48
CA VAL A 46 3.51 3.68 -16.36
C VAL A 46 4.60 4.56 -15.72
N GLY A 47 5.77 4.00 -15.45
CA GLY A 47 6.92 4.75 -14.92
C GLY A 47 7.35 5.90 -15.83
N VAL A 48 7.44 5.67 -17.15
CA VAL A 48 7.77 6.69 -18.14
C VAL A 48 6.70 7.78 -18.21
N VAL A 49 5.41 7.42 -18.23
CA VAL A 49 4.31 8.40 -18.22
C VAL A 49 4.37 9.28 -16.97
N LEU A 50 4.58 8.68 -15.80
CA LEU A 50 4.71 9.41 -14.55
C LEU A 50 5.97 10.30 -14.56
N TYR A 51 7.10 9.78 -15.04
CA TYR A 51 8.35 10.53 -15.15
C TYR A 51 8.23 11.70 -16.11
N LEU A 52 7.61 11.56 -17.28
CA LEU A 52 7.45 12.65 -18.26
C LEU A 52 6.46 13.72 -17.80
N ARG A 53 5.39 13.33 -17.11
CA ARG A 53 4.40 14.26 -16.55
C ARG A 53 5.03 15.24 -15.54
N TYR A 54 6.05 14.77 -14.82
CA TYR A 54 6.50 15.43 -13.61
C TYR A 54 7.37 16.68 -13.86
N PRO A 55 8.43 16.64 -14.71
CA PRO A 55 9.17 17.82 -15.15
C PRO A 55 8.28 18.89 -15.78
N ALA A 56 7.33 18.49 -16.64
CA ALA A 56 6.40 19.43 -17.27
C ALA A 56 5.48 20.14 -16.26
N LYS A 57 5.11 19.47 -15.17
CA LYS A 57 4.40 20.11 -14.04
C LYS A 57 5.31 20.98 -13.18
N PHE A 58 6.58 20.59 -13.00
CA PHE A 58 7.56 21.38 -12.27
C PHE A 58 7.76 22.76 -12.91
N ASP A 59 7.83 22.83 -14.24
CA ASP A 59 7.99 24.08 -14.99
C ASP A 59 6.75 24.99 -14.91
N VAL A 60 5.55 24.42 -14.78
CA VAL A 60 4.29 25.17 -14.63
C VAL A 60 4.04 25.62 -13.20
N ILE A 61 4.55 24.88 -12.20
CA ILE A 61 4.39 25.14 -10.76
C ILE A 61 5.69 25.75 -10.18
N THR A 62 6.49 26.44 -10.99
CA THR A 62 7.69 27.15 -10.52
C THR A 62 7.31 28.15 -9.42
N GLY A 63 7.52 27.75 -8.16
CA GLY A 63 7.28 28.57 -6.96
C GLY A 63 6.41 27.94 -5.87
N GLN A 64 5.69 26.85 -6.11
CA GLN A 64 4.80 26.26 -5.09
C GLN A 64 5.13 24.79 -4.83
N ILE A 65 5.93 24.53 -3.80
CA ILE A 65 6.11 23.19 -3.24
C ILE A 65 4.74 22.72 -2.73
N PRO A 66 4.29 21.50 -3.05
CA PRO A 66 3.02 21.00 -2.54
C PRO A 66 3.00 21.07 -1.01
N GLN A 67 1.88 21.53 -0.46
CA GLN A 67 1.74 21.81 0.96
C GLN A 67 2.20 20.64 1.84
N ASP A 68 1.92 19.42 1.40
CA ASP A 68 2.20 18.20 2.15
C ASP A 68 3.68 17.81 2.15
N PHE A 69 4.41 18.05 1.05
CA PHE A 69 5.87 17.93 1.03
C PHE A 69 6.56 19.13 1.71
N GLY A 70 5.99 20.33 1.55
CA GLY A 70 6.52 21.58 2.07
C GLY A 70 6.65 21.59 3.60
N VAL A 71 5.89 20.75 4.30
CA VAL A 71 6.01 20.56 5.75
C VAL A 71 7.36 19.99 6.15
N TYR A 72 7.88 19.00 5.42
CA TYR A 72 9.20 18.44 5.68
C TYR A 72 10.30 19.48 5.47
N VAL A 73 10.17 20.28 4.41
CA VAL A 73 11.09 21.39 4.10
C VAL A 73 11.07 22.45 5.19
N LYS A 74 9.88 22.91 5.59
CA LYS A 74 9.72 23.91 6.66
C LYS A 74 10.26 23.43 8.00
N ALA A 75 9.99 22.17 8.36
CA ALA A 75 10.53 21.55 9.57
C ALA A 75 12.06 21.54 9.57
N TRP A 76 12.67 21.21 8.42
CA TRP A 76 14.11 21.23 8.24
C TRP A 76 14.70 22.65 8.31
N GLN A 77 14.01 23.64 7.71
CA GLN A 77 14.40 25.06 7.79
C GLN A 77 14.37 25.57 9.24
N ARG A 78 13.29 25.30 9.99
CA ARG A 78 13.20 25.64 11.43
C ARG A 78 14.34 25.00 12.21
N TYR A 79 14.62 23.73 11.95
CA TYR A 79 15.75 23.03 12.58
C TYR A 79 17.09 23.74 12.34
N GLN A 80 17.35 24.16 11.09
CA GLN A 80 18.56 24.89 10.71
C GLN A 80 18.64 26.29 11.34
N GLN A 81 17.49 26.94 11.53
CA GLN A 81 17.37 28.25 12.17
C GLN A 81 17.42 28.18 13.71
N GLY A 82 17.46 26.98 14.29
CA GLY A 82 17.44 26.78 15.75
C GLY A 82 16.05 26.98 16.37
N GLU A 83 14.99 27.02 15.56
CA GLU A 83 13.62 27.15 15.99
C GLU A 83 13.01 25.79 16.41
N PRO A 84 11.93 25.79 17.21
CA PRO A 84 11.15 24.59 17.49
C PRO A 84 10.64 23.96 16.20
N VAL A 85 10.98 22.69 15.98
CA VAL A 85 10.59 21.95 14.77
C VAL A 85 9.09 21.65 14.78
N TYR A 86 8.61 21.18 15.93
CA TYR A 86 7.24 20.72 16.15
C TYR A 86 6.39 21.83 16.76
N VAL A 87 5.48 22.40 15.97
CA VAL A 87 4.66 23.54 16.37
C VAL A 87 3.20 23.11 16.61
N PRO A 88 2.56 23.57 17.70
CA PRO A 88 1.13 23.33 17.93
C PRO A 88 0.24 23.85 16.79
N ASN A 89 -0.91 23.22 16.58
CA ASN A 89 -1.90 23.59 15.55
C ASN A 89 -1.41 23.51 14.08
N GLU A 90 -0.23 22.96 13.84
CA GLU A 90 0.19 22.60 12.49
C GLU A 90 -0.60 21.35 12.05
N TYR A 91 -1.58 21.51 11.15
CA TYR A 91 -2.45 20.45 10.60
C TYR A 91 -1.69 19.22 10.07
N LEU A 92 -0.38 19.36 9.85
CA LEU A 92 0.48 18.41 9.17
C LEU A 92 1.61 17.88 10.09
N ALA A 93 1.59 18.24 11.37
CA ALA A 93 2.48 17.75 12.43
C ALA A 93 2.64 16.22 12.50
N PHE A 94 1.60 15.49 12.09
CA PHE A 94 1.56 14.03 12.08
C PHE A 94 2.34 13.38 10.94
N LYS A 95 2.91 14.17 10.02
CA LYS A 95 3.47 13.67 8.76
C LYS A 95 4.93 13.24 8.85
N TYR A 96 5.64 13.60 9.91
CA TYR A 96 7.05 13.26 10.05
C TYR A 96 7.43 12.99 11.49
N ALA A 97 7.98 11.81 11.73
CA ALA A 97 8.72 11.55 12.96
C ALA A 97 10.15 12.09 12.84
N PRO A 98 10.90 12.20 13.95
CA PRO A 98 12.31 12.62 13.92
C PRO A 98 13.17 11.81 12.93
N GLY A 99 12.91 10.51 12.80
CA GLY A 99 13.63 9.64 11.84
C GLY A 99 13.36 10.02 10.38
N MET A 100 12.13 10.39 10.03
CA MET A 100 11.79 10.89 8.70
C MET A 100 12.43 12.24 8.43
N LEU A 101 12.47 13.13 9.42
CA LEU A 101 13.15 14.41 9.29
C LEU A 101 14.66 14.25 9.06
N ALA A 102 15.29 13.28 9.72
CA ALA A 102 16.70 12.94 9.49
C ALA A 102 16.96 12.49 8.05
N LEU A 103 16.05 11.72 7.43
CA LEU A 103 16.14 11.36 6.01
C LEU A 103 15.99 12.56 5.09
N ILE A 104 15.02 13.44 5.37
CA ILE A 104 14.79 14.64 4.57
C ILE A 104 16.03 15.53 4.58
N GLY A 105 16.79 15.56 5.68
CA GLY A 105 18.07 16.26 5.76
C GLY A 105 19.15 15.81 4.77
N VAL A 106 18.99 14.64 4.13
CA VAL A 106 19.88 14.12 3.09
C VAL A 106 19.49 14.60 1.69
N LEU A 107 18.25 15.08 1.50
CA LEU A 107 17.80 15.61 0.21
C LEU A 107 18.51 16.94 -0.11
N PRO A 108 18.53 17.35 -1.40
CA PRO A 108 19.03 18.66 -1.80
C PRO A 108 18.47 19.79 -0.93
N LYS A 109 19.31 20.80 -0.64
CA LYS A 109 18.89 21.92 0.23
C LYS A 109 17.86 22.82 -0.42
N ALA A 110 17.92 22.97 -1.74
CA ALA A 110 16.93 23.71 -2.52
C ALA A 110 15.61 22.93 -2.48
N PRO A 111 14.51 23.52 -1.99
CA PRO A 111 13.26 22.79 -1.80
C PRO A 111 12.66 22.21 -3.09
N THR A 112 12.86 22.90 -4.22
CA THR A 112 12.46 22.45 -5.56
C THR A 112 13.21 21.19 -5.96
N ASP A 113 14.51 21.15 -5.69
CA ASP A 113 15.39 20.04 -6.05
C ASP A 113 15.14 18.84 -5.12
N ALA A 114 14.88 19.10 -3.83
CA ALA A 114 14.45 18.09 -2.87
C ALA A 114 13.15 17.42 -3.32
N TRP A 115 12.21 18.23 -3.78
CA TRP A 115 10.94 17.77 -4.28
C TRP A 115 11.10 16.93 -5.56
N PHE A 116 11.94 17.38 -6.49
CA PHE A 116 12.23 16.65 -7.73
C PHE A 116 12.90 15.29 -7.46
N ALA A 117 13.89 15.28 -6.57
CA ALA A 117 14.57 14.06 -6.16
C ALA A 117 13.60 13.07 -5.50
N PHE A 118 12.77 13.54 -4.57
CA PHE A 118 11.76 12.74 -3.90
C PHE A 118 10.78 12.11 -4.91
N SER A 119 10.23 12.91 -5.82
CA SER A 119 9.27 12.44 -6.82
C SER A 119 9.89 11.43 -7.80
N THR A 120 11.14 11.64 -8.20
CA THR A 120 11.87 10.69 -9.06
C THR A 120 12.06 9.34 -8.36
N LEU A 121 12.45 9.37 -7.08
CA LEU A 121 12.58 8.15 -6.28
C LEU A 121 11.23 7.44 -6.09
N CYS A 122 10.13 8.18 -5.89
CA CYS A 122 8.78 7.64 -5.83
C CYS A 122 8.38 6.92 -7.15
N VAL A 123 8.67 7.51 -8.32
CA VAL A 123 8.40 6.87 -9.62
C VAL A 123 9.17 5.56 -9.76
N ALA A 124 10.47 5.58 -9.43
CA ALA A 124 11.30 4.39 -9.47
C ALA A 124 10.78 3.31 -8.50
N ALA A 125 10.45 3.68 -7.27
CA ALA A 125 9.97 2.77 -6.24
C ALA A 125 8.61 2.14 -6.61
N LEU A 126 7.68 2.92 -7.18
CA LEU A 126 6.39 2.40 -7.65
C LEU A 126 6.57 1.44 -8.83
N THR A 127 7.42 1.79 -9.80
CA THR A 127 7.73 0.93 -10.96
C THR A 127 8.33 -0.40 -10.51
N LEU A 128 9.30 -0.36 -9.59
CA LEU A 128 9.90 -1.56 -9.00
C LEU A 128 8.87 -2.39 -8.22
N SER A 129 7.94 -1.74 -7.53
CA SER A 129 6.85 -2.44 -6.81
C SER A 129 5.99 -3.25 -7.78
N PHE A 130 5.62 -2.67 -8.93
CA PHE A 130 4.86 -3.40 -9.94
C PHE A 130 5.67 -4.57 -10.49
N MET A 131 6.97 -4.41 -10.71
CA MET A 131 7.82 -5.51 -11.19
C MET A 131 7.95 -6.66 -10.18
N ILE A 132 8.07 -6.36 -8.89
CA ILE A 132 8.39 -7.36 -7.85
C ILE A 132 7.14 -7.97 -7.21
N GLY A 133 6.05 -7.21 -7.11
CA GLY A 133 4.94 -7.56 -6.22
C GLY A 133 4.06 -8.72 -6.68
N ALA A 134 4.21 -9.19 -7.92
CA ALA A 134 3.55 -10.39 -8.45
C ALA A 134 4.43 -11.12 -9.48
N ARG A 135 4.24 -12.44 -9.67
CA ARG A 135 5.00 -13.24 -10.66
C ARG A 135 4.46 -13.20 -12.09
N TYR A 136 3.33 -12.52 -12.33
CA TYR A 136 2.70 -12.40 -13.66
C TYR A 136 2.73 -13.71 -14.46
N ARG A 137 2.20 -14.79 -13.87
CA ARG A 137 2.26 -16.13 -14.49
C ARG A 137 1.24 -16.29 -15.61
N SER A 138 0.19 -15.48 -15.58
CA SER A 138 -0.95 -15.56 -16.48
C SER A 138 -1.35 -14.19 -17.00
N TRP A 139 -1.99 -14.15 -18.17
CA TRP A 139 -2.62 -12.94 -18.69
C TRP A 139 -3.66 -12.36 -17.74
N ARG A 140 -4.27 -13.20 -16.90
CA ARG A 140 -5.18 -12.73 -15.84
C ARG A 140 -4.46 -11.84 -14.82
N ASP A 141 -3.22 -12.15 -14.47
CA ASP A 141 -2.43 -11.33 -13.53
C ASP A 141 -2.02 -9.99 -14.19
N VAL A 142 -1.78 -9.99 -15.50
CA VAL A 142 -1.52 -8.76 -16.27
C VAL A 142 -2.77 -7.88 -16.32
N VAL A 143 -3.93 -8.46 -16.62
CA VAL A 143 -5.22 -7.75 -16.57
C VAL A 143 -5.50 -7.23 -15.16
N ALA A 144 -5.19 -8.02 -14.13
CA ALA A 144 -5.31 -7.59 -12.74
C ALA A 144 -4.43 -6.37 -12.43
N LEU A 145 -3.20 -6.34 -12.94
CA LEU A 145 -2.31 -5.18 -12.82
C LEU A 145 -2.90 -3.96 -13.51
N ILE A 146 -3.33 -4.09 -14.76
CA ILE A 146 -3.86 -2.99 -15.57
C ILE A 146 -5.09 -2.39 -14.89
N LEU A 147 -6.05 -3.23 -14.46
CA LEU A 147 -7.24 -2.78 -13.76
C LEU A 147 -6.91 -2.18 -12.40
N GLY A 148 -5.98 -2.79 -11.65
CA GLY A 148 -5.54 -2.28 -10.35
C GLY A 148 -4.90 -0.90 -10.48
N VAL A 149 -4.02 -0.71 -11.46
CA VAL A 149 -3.40 0.60 -11.75
C VAL A 149 -4.44 1.59 -12.25
N ALA A 150 -5.40 1.20 -13.09
CA ALA A 150 -6.46 2.08 -13.57
C ALA A 150 -7.35 2.59 -12.41
N LEU A 151 -7.75 1.70 -11.49
CA LEU A 151 -8.53 2.07 -10.30
C LEU A 151 -7.72 2.94 -9.33
N ALA A 152 -6.42 2.65 -9.19
CA ALA A 152 -5.50 3.42 -8.35
C ALA A 152 -5.03 4.74 -8.99
N TRP A 153 -5.21 4.92 -10.29
CA TRP A 153 -4.51 5.93 -11.10
C TRP A 153 -4.65 7.33 -10.52
N LYS A 154 -5.89 7.73 -10.19
CA LYS A 154 -6.16 9.06 -9.63
C LYS A 154 -5.31 9.33 -8.40
N GLY A 155 -5.30 8.44 -7.42
CA GLY A 155 -4.53 8.75 -6.21
C GLY A 155 -3.08 8.31 -6.24
N ILE A 156 -2.64 7.53 -7.24
CA ILE A 156 -1.22 7.56 -7.65
C ILE A 156 -0.85 9.00 -8.02
N LEU A 157 -1.60 9.63 -8.93
CA LEU A 157 -1.34 11.01 -9.33
C LEU A 157 -1.44 12.00 -8.16
N GLU A 158 -2.41 11.87 -7.26
CA GLU A 158 -2.49 12.73 -6.06
C GLU A 158 -1.33 12.49 -5.09
N CYS A 159 -0.90 11.25 -4.87
CA CYS A 159 0.27 10.98 -4.04
C CYS A 159 1.51 11.68 -4.57
N PHE A 160 1.68 11.65 -5.89
CA PHE A 160 2.73 12.41 -6.55
C PHE A 160 2.48 13.91 -6.48
N ASP A 161 1.29 14.42 -6.80
CA ASP A 161 1.01 15.86 -6.83
C ASP A 161 1.13 16.53 -5.44
N TYR A 162 0.90 15.78 -4.36
CA TYR A 162 1.01 16.28 -2.99
C TYR A 162 2.31 15.88 -2.27
N GLY A 163 3.07 14.91 -2.75
CA GLY A 163 4.33 14.49 -2.10
C GLY A 163 4.16 13.60 -0.90
N GLN A 164 3.34 12.59 -1.12
CA GLN A 164 2.97 11.62 -0.11
C GLN A 164 4.00 10.49 -0.04
N VAL A 165 4.29 10.08 1.20
CA VAL A 165 5.22 8.98 1.50
C VAL A 165 4.59 7.61 1.21
N GLU A 166 3.29 7.54 0.97
CA GLU A 166 2.53 6.33 0.63
C GLU A 166 3.14 5.54 -0.55
N VAL A 167 3.70 6.27 -1.53
CA VAL A 167 4.38 5.66 -2.70
C VAL A 167 5.67 4.96 -2.31
N PHE A 168 6.35 5.37 -1.23
CA PHE A 168 7.50 4.66 -0.66
C PHE A 168 7.11 3.48 0.22
N ILE A 169 5.98 3.60 0.93
CA ILE A 169 5.52 2.57 1.87
C ILE A 169 5.12 1.28 1.15
N LEU A 170 4.47 1.40 -0.02
CA LEU A 170 4.07 0.24 -0.83
C LEU A 170 5.28 -0.66 -1.21
N PRO A 171 6.36 -0.17 -1.83
CA PRO A 171 7.54 -0.99 -2.18
C PRO A 171 8.19 -1.63 -0.96
N VAL A 172 8.29 -0.89 0.15
CA VAL A 172 8.86 -1.41 1.40
C VAL A 172 8.08 -2.62 1.88
N LEU A 173 6.74 -2.52 1.88
CA LEU A 173 5.87 -3.60 2.33
C LEU A 173 5.89 -4.79 1.37
N ILE A 174 5.91 -4.55 0.05
CA ILE A 174 6.08 -5.61 -0.95
C ILE A 174 7.41 -6.34 -0.76
N LEU A 175 8.50 -5.59 -0.55
CA LEU A 175 9.82 -6.16 -0.29
C LEU A 175 9.81 -6.96 1.04
N ALA A 176 9.27 -6.39 2.12
CA ALA A 176 9.14 -7.07 3.41
C ALA A 176 8.39 -8.39 3.29
N THR A 177 7.24 -8.39 2.58
CA THR A 177 6.48 -9.60 2.30
C THR A 177 7.28 -10.61 1.47
N SER A 178 7.99 -10.13 0.44
CA SER A 178 8.79 -11.01 -0.43
C SER A 178 9.94 -11.71 0.30
N LEU A 179 10.56 -11.01 1.26
CA LEU A 179 11.70 -11.50 2.03
C LEU A 179 11.27 -12.35 3.23
N TYR A 180 10.02 -12.22 3.69
CA TYR A 180 9.56 -12.74 4.98
C TYR A 180 9.85 -14.22 5.21
N THR A 181 9.59 -15.08 4.23
CA THR A 181 9.75 -16.55 4.36
C THR A 181 11.22 -16.96 4.50
N ARG A 182 12.12 -16.31 3.76
CA ARG A 182 13.56 -16.63 3.74
C ARG A 182 14.35 -15.84 4.79
N TYR A 183 14.15 -14.52 4.80
CA TYR A 183 14.86 -13.53 5.60
C TYR A 183 13.92 -12.81 6.57
N THR A 184 13.27 -13.56 7.46
CA THR A 184 12.29 -13.06 8.43
C THR A 184 12.81 -11.89 9.27
N LEU A 185 14.08 -11.90 9.66
CA LEU A 185 14.72 -10.80 10.39
C LEU A 185 14.72 -9.50 9.57
N ALA A 186 15.07 -9.58 8.29
CA ALA A 186 15.10 -8.42 7.39
C ALA A 186 13.68 -7.89 7.12
N ALA A 187 12.69 -8.79 6.96
CA ALA A 187 11.29 -8.39 6.87
C ALA A 187 10.82 -7.67 8.13
N GLY A 188 11.19 -8.17 9.31
CA GLY A 188 10.97 -7.48 10.59
C GLY A 188 11.59 -6.08 10.58
N ALA A 189 12.84 -5.95 10.14
CA ALA A 189 13.52 -4.66 10.07
C ALA A 189 12.84 -3.67 9.12
N LEU A 190 12.38 -4.12 7.95
CA LEU A 190 11.64 -3.28 7.00
C LEU A 190 10.28 -2.83 7.56
N VAL A 191 9.58 -3.65 8.34
CA VAL A 191 8.32 -3.27 8.98
C VAL A 191 8.56 -2.35 10.18
N GLY A 192 9.66 -2.54 10.93
CA GLY A 192 10.01 -1.75 12.11
C GLY A 192 10.29 -0.27 11.84
N MET A 193 10.65 0.10 10.61
CA MET A 193 10.84 1.52 10.26
C MET A 193 9.53 2.26 9.98
N LEU A 194 8.46 1.54 9.61
CA LEU A 194 7.22 2.16 9.12
C LEU A 194 6.54 3.12 10.12
N PRO A 195 6.46 2.83 11.44
CA PRO A 195 5.88 3.76 12.42
C PRO A 195 6.61 5.12 12.45
N TRP A 196 7.90 5.13 12.09
CA TRP A 196 8.74 6.33 12.07
C TRP A 196 8.67 7.08 10.74
N LEU A 197 8.14 6.45 9.69
CA LEU A 197 7.72 7.14 8.47
C LEU A 197 6.34 7.76 8.67
N LYS A 198 5.39 6.99 9.23
CA LYS A 198 4.03 7.43 9.55
C LYS A 198 3.45 6.56 10.67
N ALA A 199 3.14 7.16 11.82
CA ALA A 199 2.77 6.43 13.04
C ALA A 199 1.62 5.40 12.86
N PRO A 200 0.53 5.70 12.12
CA PRO A 200 -0.52 4.71 11.82
C PRO A 200 -0.04 3.41 11.15
N LEU A 201 1.13 3.40 10.52
CA LEU A 201 1.69 2.20 9.90
C LEU A 201 2.21 1.16 10.90
N LEU A 202 2.23 1.48 12.20
CA LEU A 202 2.43 0.47 13.25
C LEU A 202 1.46 -0.71 13.09
N PHE A 203 0.25 -0.47 12.58
CA PHE A 203 -0.72 -1.51 12.24
C PHE A 203 -0.15 -2.62 11.34
N MET A 204 0.83 -2.30 10.49
CA MET A 204 1.43 -3.29 9.57
C MET A 204 2.23 -4.37 10.28
N ILE A 205 2.48 -4.28 11.59
CA ILE A 205 3.06 -5.39 12.37
C ILE A 205 2.13 -6.62 12.41
N ILE A 206 0.81 -6.40 12.40
CA ILE A 206 -0.21 -7.43 12.62
C ILE A 206 -0.15 -8.57 11.60
N PRO A 207 -0.19 -8.33 10.28
CA PRO A 207 -0.12 -9.41 9.28
C PRO A 207 1.08 -10.33 9.49
N PHE A 208 2.24 -9.76 9.78
CA PHE A 208 3.48 -10.51 9.95
C PHE A 208 3.55 -11.22 11.31
N ALA A 209 3.02 -10.63 12.38
CA ALA A 209 2.91 -11.29 13.68
C ALA A 209 1.96 -12.51 13.61
N VAL A 210 0.81 -12.35 12.94
CA VAL A 210 -0.16 -13.42 12.70
C VAL A 210 0.48 -14.54 11.87
N ALA A 211 1.12 -14.21 10.75
CA ALA A 211 1.83 -15.21 9.94
C ALA A 211 2.99 -15.89 10.69
N SER A 212 3.63 -15.19 11.64
CA SER A 212 4.75 -15.75 12.42
C SER A 212 4.31 -16.70 13.52
N SER A 213 3.08 -16.52 14.02
CA SER A 213 2.52 -17.30 15.13
C SER A 213 1.87 -18.61 14.69
N ARG A 214 1.60 -18.77 13.39
CA ARG A 214 0.93 -19.96 12.85
C ARG A 214 1.92 -20.90 12.17
N ARG A 215 1.65 -22.19 12.28
CA ARG A 215 2.45 -23.25 11.67
C ARG A 215 1.93 -23.50 10.26
N GLU A 216 2.70 -23.20 9.23
CA GLU A 216 2.42 -23.74 7.89
C GLU A 216 2.69 -25.25 7.86
N ARG A 217 2.01 -25.97 6.95
CA ARG A 217 2.20 -27.42 6.77
C ARG A 217 3.59 -27.79 6.25
N ASP A 218 4.28 -26.86 5.57
CA ASP A 218 5.54 -27.14 4.84
C ASP A 218 6.74 -26.31 5.32
N GLU A 219 6.73 -25.90 6.59
CA GLU A 219 7.68 -24.90 7.09
C GLU A 219 9.02 -25.47 7.58
N VAL A 220 10.12 -24.90 7.05
CA VAL A 220 11.51 -25.20 7.43
C VAL A 220 11.88 -24.69 8.85
N LYS A 221 11.16 -23.68 9.37
CA LYS A 221 11.44 -23.06 10.68
C LYS A 221 10.24 -23.25 11.63
N PRO A 222 10.45 -23.57 12.91
CA PRO A 222 9.35 -23.63 13.87
C PRO A 222 8.76 -22.22 14.13
N PRO A 223 7.43 -22.09 14.38
CA PRO A 223 6.75 -20.80 14.52
C PRO A 223 7.40 -19.87 15.56
N LEU A 224 7.79 -20.43 16.72
CA LEU A 224 8.45 -19.66 17.78
C LEU A 224 9.76 -19.01 17.31
N ARG A 225 10.57 -19.72 16.50
CA ARG A 225 11.83 -19.18 15.97
C ARG A 225 11.56 -18.07 14.97
N ARG A 226 10.54 -18.23 14.12
CA ARG A 226 10.15 -17.21 13.14
C ARG A 226 9.65 -15.94 13.83
N LEU A 227 8.76 -16.08 14.81
CA LEU A 227 8.26 -14.95 15.59
C LEU A 227 9.41 -14.21 16.28
N LYS A 228 10.34 -14.93 16.94
CA LYS A 228 11.53 -14.31 17.55
C LYS A 228 12.37 -13.54 16.53
N LEU A 229 12.66 -14.13 15.36
CA LEU A 229 13.44 -13.44 14.32
C LEU A 229 12.71 -12.20 13.80
N PHE A 230 11.40 -12.29 13.55
CA PHE A 230 10.60 -11.15 13.11
C PHE A 230 10.61 -10.04 14.16
N THR A 231 10.29 -10.36 15.43
CA THR A 231 10.22 -9.38 16.51
C THR A 231 11.58 -8.75 16.79
N SER A 232 12.67 -9.53 16.78
CA SER A 232 14.02 -8.98 16.92
C SER A 232 14.34 -7.97 15.82
N GLY A 233 14.05 -8.28 14.55
CA GLY A 233 14.28 -7.37 13.43
C GLY A 233 13.42 -6.12 13.53
N PHE A 234 12.15 -6.30 13.87
CA PHE A 234 11.19 -5.20 14.08
C PHE A 234 11.65 -4.26 15.19
N LEU A 235 12.01 -4.79 16.36
CA LEU A 235 12.44 -3.99 17.50
C LEU A 235 13.76 -3.29 17.23
N PHE A 236 14.74 -4.00 16.66
CA PHE A 236 16.03 -3.40 16.27
C PHE A 236 15.82 -2.20 15.36
N SER A 237 15.06 -2.38 14.28
CA SER A 237 14.79 -1.30 13.33
C SER A 237 13.94 -0.19 13.94
N SER A 238 12.93 -0.51 14.75
CA SER A 238 12.12 0.49 15.45
C SER A 238 12.99 1.37 16.36
N VAL A 239 13.93 0.78 17.10
CA VAL A 239 14.87 1.55 17.95
C VAL A 239 15.85 2.35 17.09
N PHE A 240 16.37 1.76 16.01
CA PHE A 240 17.27 2.46 15.10
C PHE A 240 16.59 3.68 14.48
N TRP A 241 15.39 3.54 13.91
CA TRP A 241 14.68 4.65 13.26
C TRP A 241 14.13 5.68 14.25
N GLY A 242 13.75 5.25 15.45
CA GLY A 242 13.21 6.14 16.48
C GLY A 242 14.23 6.92 17.28
N ALA A 243 15.40 6.33 17.51
CA ALA A 243 16.43 6.91 18.37
C ALA A 243 17.79 6.94 17.69
N GLY A 244 18.23 5.84 17.07
CA GLY A 244 19.55 5.73 16.45
C GLY A 244 19.79 6.76 15.34
N LEU A 245 18.97 6.74 14.29
CA LEU A 245 19.07 7.61 13.12
C LEU A 245 18.91 9.10 13.50
N PRO A 246 17.89 9.52 14.29
CA PRO A 246 17.83 10.89 14.81
C PRO A 246 19.07 11.28 15.62
N SER A 247 19.59 10.39 16.47
CA SER A 247 20.77 10.68 17.30
C SER A 247 22.04 10.85 16.46
N LEU A 248 22.19 10.06 15.38
CA LEU A 248 23.26 10.22 14.40
C LEU A 248 23.14 11.52 13.60
N ALA A 249 21.92 11.93 13.25
CA ALA A 249 21.68 13.13 12.44
C ALA A 249 21.74 14.43 13.25
N PHE A 250 21.25 14.42 14.49
CA PHE A 250 21.00 15.63 15.28
C PHE A 250 21.79 15.71 16.60
N GLY A 251 22.46 14.61 17.00
CA GLY A 251 23.00 14.42 18.33
C GLY A 251 21.96 13.86 19.33
N PRO A 252 22.39 13.08 20.34
CA PRO A 252 21.49 12.33 21.22
C PRO A 252 20.54 13.22 22.04
N ASP A 253 21.04 14.30 22.64
CA ASP A 253 20.22 15.18 23.48
C ASP A 253 19.16 15.95 22.68
N ARG A 254 19.49 16.31 21.43
CA ARG A 254 18.56 17.01 20.54
C ARG A 254 17.53 16.05 19.97
N ALA A 255 17.95 14.85 19.58
CA ALA A 255 17.05 13.78 19.15
C ALA A 255 16.03 13.42 20.23
N LEU A 256 16.45 13.29 21.49
CA LEU A 256 15.54 13.01 22.61
C LEU A 256 14.48 14.11 22.77
N ARG A 257 14.90 15.39 22.76
CA ARG A 257 13.98 16.53 22.85
C ARG A 257 12.98 16.54 21.69
N MET A 258 13.46 16.36 20.46
CA MET A 258 12.61 16.29 19.27
C MET A 258 11.60 15.14 19.33
N SER A 259 11.99 13.97 19.84
CA SER A 259 11.06 12.86 20.06
C SER A 259 10.01 13.18 21.12
N GLN A 260 10.41 13.80 22.24
CA GLN A 260 9.47 14.23 23.29
C GLN A 260 8.49 15.28 22.79
N GLU A 261 8.96 16.29 22.06
CA GLU A 261 8.11 17.31 21.42
C GLU A 261 7.12 16.68 20.44
N TRP A 262 7.59 15.75 19.61
CA TRP A 262 6.72 15.03 18.67
C TRP A 262 5.64 14.22 19.39
N PHE A 263 6.00 13.42 20.41
CA PHE A 263 5.02 12.66 21.19
C PHE A 263 4.04 13.56 21.95
N ASN A 264 4.51 14.66 22.53
CA ASN A 264 3.65 15.63 23.19
C ASN A 264 2.66 16.24 22.18
N LEU A 265 3.13 16.61 21.00
CA LEU A 265 2.29 17.11 19.92
C LEU A 265 1.23 16.07 19.52
N LEU A 266 1.60 14.80 19.32
CA LEU A 266 0.65 13.73 19.02
C LEU A 266 -0.46 13.60 20.09
N ARG A 267 -0.13 13.88 21.36
CA ARG A 267 -1.05 13.78 22.50
C ARG A 267 -1.98 14.98 22.65
N THR A 268 -1.53 16.18 22.32
CA THR A 268 -2.26 17.43 22.62
C THR A 268 -3.10 17.95 21.46
N GLN A 269 -3.10 17.28 20.32
CA GLN A 269 -3.82 17.73 19.14
C GLN A 269 -5.33 17.51 19.28
N PRO A 270 -6.16 18.49 18.89
CA PRO A 270 -7.60 18.40 19.08
C PRO A 270 -8.22 17.29 18.23
N THR A 271 -9.25 16.63 18.79
CA THR A 271 -10.01 15.55 18.14
C THR A 271 -10.60 15.97 16.79
N SER A 272 -10.95 17.25 16.64
CA SER A 272 -11.45 17.85 15.40
C SER A 272 -10.50 17.73 14.21
N LEU A 273 -9.18 17.63 14.43
CA LEU A 273 -8.21 17.35 13.35
C LEU A 273 -8.33 15.92 12.82
N PHE A 274 -8.85 15.01 13.64
CA PHE A 274 -9.09 13.60 13.30
C PHE A 274 -10.54 13.30 12.95
N ALA A 275 -11.48 14.24 13.10
CA ALA A 275 -12.90 14.03 12.83
C ALA A 275 -13.49 15.09 11.89
N ASN A 276 -12.65 15.78 11.12
CA ASN A 276 -13.12 16.74 10.12
C ASN A 276 -13.91 16.06 8.99
N ASP A 277 -14.70 16.83 8.26
CA ASP A 277 -15.54 16.36 7.13
C ASP A 277 -14.71 15.71 6.00
N MET A 278 -13.41 15.99 6.02
CA MET A 278 -12.42 15.44 5.13
C MET A 278 -11.97 14.02 5.51
N ASN A 279 -12.06 13.59 6.78
CA ASN A 279 -11.59 12.27 7.17
C ASN A 279 -12.55 11.16 6.70
N GLN A 280 -12.02 10.12 6.05
CA GLN A 280 -12.77 8.96 5.55
C GLN A 280 -12.41 7.67 6.32
N SER A 281 -11.83 7.80 7.51
CA SER A 281 -11.69 6.66 8.39
C SER A 281 -13.07 6.13 8.80
N LEU A 282 -13.09 4.87 9.20
CA LEU A 282 -14.31 4.24 9.70
C LEU A 282 -14.86 4.99 10.92
N TRP A 283 -13.97 5.49 11.78
CA TRP A 283 -14.37 6.31 12.93
C TRP A 283 -15.05 7.61 12.50
N ALA A 284 -14.46 8.38 11.59
CA ALA A 284 -15.07 9.63 11.12
C ALA A 284 -16.42 9.39 10.42
N SER A 285 -16.53 8.31 9.65
CA SER A 285 -17.77 7.96 8.94
C SER A 285 -18.88 7.56 9.89
N VAL A 286 -18.56 6.75 10.90
CA VAL A 286 -19.50 6.37 11.95
C VAL A 286 -19.92 7.59 12.78
N SER A 287 -19.00 8.51 13.10
CA SER A 287 -19.34 9.76 13.78
C SER A 287 -20.35 10.60 12.98
N ARG A 288 -20.28 10.61 11.65
CA ARG A 288 -21.29 11.25 10.79
C ARG A 288 -22.62 10.49 10.79
N TRP A 289 -22.60 9.17 10.68
CA TRP A 289 -23.82 8.36 10.62
C TRP A 289 -24.63 8.37 11.91
N VAL A 290 -23.96 8.50 13.06
CA VAL A 290 -24.59 8.58 14.38
C VAL A 290 -24.96 10.04 14.73
N ASP A 291 -24.83 10.96 13.77
CA ASP A 291 -25.10 12.39 13.91
C ASP A 291 -24.44 12.98 15.16
N VAL A 292 -23.12 12.78 15.28
CA VAL A 292 -22.29 13.45 16.29
C VAL A 292 -22.14 14.93 15.87
N HIS A 293 -23.24 15.67 15.84
CA HIS A 293 -23.26 17.13 15.62
C HIS A 293 -23.27 17.92 16.92
N ALA A 294 -23.19 17.28 18.07
CA ALA A 294 -23.22 17.97 19.36
C ALA A 294 -22.18 17.35 20.30
N SER A 295 -21.15 18.15 20.61
CA SER A 295 -20.62 18.54 21.95
C SER A 295 -20.85 17.68 23.22
N ALA A 296 -21.39 16.47 23.10
CA ALA A 296 -21.67 15.54 24.17
C ALA A 296 -20.66 14.38 24.12
N PRO A 297 -19.79 14.23 25.13
CA PRO A 297 -18.77 13.17 25.16
C PRO A 297 -19.31 11.73 24.99
N SER A 298 -20.59 11.50 25.28
CA SER A 298 -21.25 10.19 25.14
C SER A 298 -21.50 9.76 23.69
N SER A 299 -21.74 10.70 22.78
CA SER A 299 -21.97 10.41 21.35
C SER A 299 -20.66 10.02 20.65
N GLU A 300 -19.56 10.70 20.99
CA GLU A 300 -18.21 10.35 20.53
C GLU A 300 -17.79 8.94 20.96
N MET A 301 -18.05 8.56 22.21
CA MET A 301 -17.76 7.22 22.73
C MET A 301 -18.58 6.14 22.04
N THR A 302 -19.84 6.44 21.69
CA THR A 302 -20.70 5.52 20.94
C THR A 302 -20.18 5.29 19.53
N ALA A 303 -19.80 6.37 18.83
CA ALA A 303 -19.20 6.28 17.50
C ALA A 303 -17.87 5.51 17.51
N LEU A 304 -17.03 5.76 18.51
CA LEU A 304 -15.78 5.02 18.70
C LEU A 304 -16.04 3.53 18.95
N GLY A 305 -17.03 3.18 19.78
CA GLY A 305 -17.41 1.79 20.07
C GLY A 305 -17.88 1.04 18.82
N ILE A 306 -18.73 1.65 18.01
CA ILE A 306 -19.20 1.09 16.74
C ILE A 306 -18.04 0.93 15.75
N ALA A 307 -17.21 1.96 15.60
CA ALA A 307 -16.04 1.90 14.72
C ALA A 307 -15.05 0.82 15.16
N ALA A 308 -14.80 0.68 16.46
CA ALA A 308 -13.95 -0.37 17.01
C ALA A 308 -14.52 -1.78 16.75
N LEU A 309 -15.83 -1.97 16.91
CA LEU A 309 -16.51 -3.24 16.61
C LEU A 309 -16.36 -3.62 15.13
N LEU A 310 -16.65 -2.70 14.22
CA LEU A 310 -16.55 -2.93 12.78
C LEU A 310 -15.09 -3.20 12.36
N CYS A 311 -14.14 -2.42 12.89
CA CYS A 311 -12.71 -2.64 12.67
C CYS A 311 -12.27 -4.02 13.18
N GLY A 312 -12.71 -4.40 14.39
CA GLY A 312 -12.41 -5.70 15.00
C GLY A 312 -12.95 -6.86 14.17
N LEU A 313 -14.17 -6.73 13.62
CA LEU A 313 -14.78 -7.73 12.75
C LEU A 313 -14.01 -7.89 11.43
N LEU A 314 -13.69 -6.78 10.75
CA LEU A 314 -12.91 -6.80 9.51
C LEU A 314 -11.50 -7.36 9.72
N MET A 315 -10.84 -6.96 10.81
CA MET A 315 -9.54 -7.49 11.19
C MET A 315 -9.60 -8.99 11.53
N GLY A 316 -10.61 -9.42 12.28
CA GLY A 316 -10.82 -10.83 12.60
C GLY A 316 -11.02 -11.69 11.36
N LEU A 317 -11.81 -11.20 10.39
CA LEU A 317 -11.97 -11.85 9.09
C LEU A 317 -10.64 -11.98 8.33
N LEU A 318 -9.82 -10.93 8.30
CA LEU A 318 -8.48 -10.97 7.69
C LEU A 318 -7.58 -12.00 8.36
N VAL A 319 -7.54 -12.03 9.70
CA VAL A 319 -6.74 -12.99 10.47
C VAL A 319 -7.17 -14.44 10.19
N ILE A 320 -8.47 -14.68 10.04
CA ILE A 320 -9.02 -16.02 9.76
C ILE A 320 -8.75 -16.44 8.31
N ARG A 321 -8.91 -15.53 7.34
CA ARG A 321 -8.84 -15.84 5.91
C ARG A 321 -7.43 -15.78 5.34
N ARG A 322 -6.53 -14.99 5.94
CA ARG A 322 -5.13 -14.84 5.50
C ARG A 322 -4.12 -15.13 6.61
N PRO A 323 -4.19 -16.31 7.24
CA PRO A 323 -3.37 -16.63 8.41
C PRO A 323 -1.92 -16.97 8.10
N TYR A 324 -1.59 -17.29 6.85
CA TYR A 324 -0.29 -17.81 6.45
C TYR A 324 0.50 -16.79 5.64
N ALA A 325 1.82 -16.96 5.66
CA ALA A 325 2.70 -16.11 4.89
C ALA A 325 2.57 -16.45 3.40
N PRO A 326 2.62 -15.46 2.51
CA PRO A 326 2.61 -15.73 1.09
C PRO A 326 3.97 -16.23 0.64
N THR A 327 3.99 -16.92 -0.49
CA THR A 327 5.24 -17.00 -1.27
C THR A 327 5.62 -15.59 -1.71
N ALA A 328 6.92 -15.34 -1.97
CA ALA A 328 7.40 -14.01 -2.37
C ALA A 328 6.65 -13.40 -3.57
N GLN A 329 6.08 -14.28 -4.39
CA GLN A 329 5.41 -14.01 -5.65
C GLN A 329 3.95 -13.59 -5.50
N ASP A 330 3.43 -13.65 -4.29
CA ASP A 330 2.03 -13.34 -3.93
C ASP A 330 1.95 -12.12 -3.00
N SER A 331 2.99 -11.28 -3.03
CA SER A 331 3.15 -10.16 -2.09
C SER A 331 2.00 -9.15 -2.20
N PHE A 332 1.63 -8.68 -3.41
CA PHE A 332 0.48 -7.79 -3.60
C PHE A 332 -0.82 -8.38 -3.06
N VAL A 333 -1.08 -9.64 -3.41
CA VAL A 333 -2.32 -10.33 -3.04
C VAL A 333 -2.47 -10.41 -1.53
N TRP A 334 -1.36 -10.62 -0.80
CA TRP A 334 -1.40 -10.78 0.63
C TRP A 334 -1.43 -9.46 1.38
N ILE A 335 -0.61 -8.49 0.98
CA ILE A 335 -0.44 -7.25 1.74
C ILE A 335 -1.53 -6.20 1.47
N THR A 336 -2.13 -6.18 0.28
CA THR A 336 -3.14 -5.17 -0.08
C THR A 336 -4.37 -5.14 0.84
N PRO A 337 -5.00 -6.26 1.22
CA PRO A 337 -6.10 -6.22 2.18
C PRO A 337 -5.71 -5.57 3.51
N TRP A 338 -4.49 -5.81 3.99
CA TRP A 338 -3.98 -5.19 5.22
C TRP A 338 -3.71 -3.70 5.05
N LEU A 339 -3.20 -3.29 3.88
CA LEU A 339 -3.04 -1.88 3.54
C LEU A 339 -4.37 -1.14 3.49
N ILE A 340 -5.38 -1.71 2.83
CA ILE A 340 -6.74 -1.15 2.77
C ILE A 340 -7.33 -1.03 4.19
N MET A 341 -7.18 -2.07 5.01
CA MET A 341 -7.60 -2.04 6.41
C MET A 341 -6.88 -0.93 7.20
N GLY A 342 -5.57 -0.78 6.99
CA GLY A 342 -4.80 0.32 7.58
C GLY A 342 -5.31 1.70 7.16
N GLN A 343 -5.82 1.86 5.93
CA GLN A 343 -6.44 3.12 5.50
C GLN A 343 -7.78 3.37 6.22
N LEU A 344 -8.62 2.33 6.38
CA LEU A 344 -9.90 2.45 7.09
C LEU A 344 -9.73 2.90 8.55
N VAL A 345 -8.63 2.53 9.20
CA VAL A 345 -8.35 2.90 10.60
C VAL A 345 -7.64 4.25 10.70
N ASN A 346 -6.85 4.61 9.69
CA ASN A 346 -5.99 5.80 9.76
C ASN A 346 -6.79 7.09 9.46
N PRO A 347 -6.87 8.05 10.40
CA PRO A 347 -7.60 9.30 10.21
C PRO A 347 -6.95 10.26 9.20
N LEU A 348 -5.72 9.98 8.78
CA LEU A 348 -4.91 10.76 7.85
C LEU A 348 -4.64 10.00 6.54
N SER A 349 -5.52 9.08 6.18
CA SER A 349 -5.37 8.16 5.03
C SER A 349 -6.20 8.61 3.81
N TRP A 350 -7.06 9.59 4.05
CA TRP A 350 -8.25 10.03 3.31
C TRP A 350 -8.17 10.20 1.78
N ARG A 351 -6.99 10.40 1.18
CA ARG A 351 -6.80 10.61 -0.28
C ARG A 351 -5.84 9.63 -0.95
N TRP A 352 -4.93 9.07 -0.15
CA TRP A 352 -3.64 8.56 -0.65
C TRP A 352 -3.56 7.04 -0.61
N GLY A 353 -4.50 6.40 0.08
CA GLY A 353 -4.61 4.94 0.15
C GLY A 353 -4.88 4.22 -1.17
N SER A 354 -5.22 4.96 -2.22
CA SER A 354 -5.60 4.41 -3.53
C SER A 354 -4.43 3.77 -4.25
N VAL A 355 -3.20 4.19 -3.96
CA VAL A 355 -2.00 3.46 -4.40
C VAL A 355 -1.99 2.02 -3.90
N TYR A 356 -2.59 1.74 -2.75
CA TYR A 356 -2.67 0.39 -2.19
C TYR A 356 -3.73 -0.48 -2.86
N LEU A 357 -4.64 0.11 -3.66
CA LEU A 357 -5.67 -0.62 -4.40
C LEU A 357 -5.13 -1.42 -5.59
N VAL A 358 -3.89 -1.17 -6.01
CA VAL A 358 -3.28 -1.90 -7.12
C VAL A 358 -3.34 -3.42 -6.92
N GLY A 359 -3.15 -3.90 -5.67
CA GLY A 359 -3.23 -5.33 -5.36
C GLY A 359 -4.64 -5.89 -5.17
N ALA A 360 -5.68 -5.05 -5.12
CA ALA A 360 -7.06 -5.49 -4.83
C ALA A 360 -7.60 -6.34 -5.97
N CYS A 361 -7.33 -5.96 -7.21
CA CYS A 361 -7.65 -6.75 -8.40
C CYS A 361 -6.99 -8.13 -8.37
N PHE A 362 -5.72 -8.22 -7.98
CA PHE A 362 -5.03 -9.51 -7.88
C PHE A 362 -5.65 -10.42 -6.81
N ALA A 363 -6.01 -9.85 -5.66
CA ALA A 363 -6.69 -10.58 -4.59
C ALA A 363 -8.08 -11.07 -5.02
N ALA A 364 -8.85 -10.21 -5.68
CA ALA A 364 -10.21 -10.49 -6.12
C ALA A 364 -10.28 -11.49 -7.28
N PHE A 365 -9.35 -11.45 -8.23
CA PHE A 365 -9.33 -12.37 -9.36
C PHE A 365 -8.87 -13.78 -8.99
N ARG A 366 -8.27 -14.01 -7.81
CA ARG A 366 -7.92 -15.38 -7.39
C ARG A 366 -9.16 -16.25 -7.18
N PRO A 367 -9.20 -17.46 -7.77
CA PRO A 367 -10.39 -18.30 -7.74
C PRO A 367 -10.60 -18.83 -6.32
N GLY A 368 -11.65 -18.35 -5.66
CA GLY A 368 -12.23 -18.97 -4.48
C GLY A 368 -13.52 -19.66 -4.88
N ARG A 369 -13.64 -20.97 -4.61
CA ARG A 369 -14.73 -21.83 -5.13
C ARG A 369 -16.15 -21.50 -4.65
N ARG A 370 -16.40 -20.54 -3.76
CA ARG A 370 -17.66 -20.54 -2.97
C ARG A 370 -18.60 -19.34 -3.04
N PHE A 371 -18.27 -18.21 -3.68
CA PHE A 371 -19.20 -17.06 -3.70
C PHE A 371 -19.06 -16.20 -4.96
N LEU A 372 -19.19 -16.81 -6.14
CA LEU A 372 -19.11 -16.08 -7.42
C LEU A 372 -20.13 -14.95 -7.51
N TRP A 373 -21.38 -15.18 -7.10
CA TRP A 373 -22.43 -14.16 -7.19
C TRP A 373 -22.20 -12.95 -6.27
N PHE A 374 -21.85 -13.19 -5.00
CA PHE A 374 -21.51 -12.10 -4.06
C PHE A 374 -20.30 -11.30 -4.54
N ARG A 375 -19.27 -11.96 -5.07
CA ARG A 375 -18.11 -11.28 -5.68
C ARG A 375 -18.49 -10.46 -6.91
N SER A 376 -19.37 -10.97 -7.77
CA SER A 376 -19.88 -10.21 -8.92
C SER A 376 -20.68 -8.98 -8.48
N LEU A 377 -21.49 -9.09 -7.43
CA LEU A 377 -22.22 -7.94 -6.85
C LEU A 377 -21.26 -6.89 -6.29
N LEU A 378 -20.22 -7.31 -5.56
CA LEU A 378 -19.21 -6.39 -5.05
C LEU A 378 -18.41 -5.73 -6.20
N TRP A 379 -18.11 -6.45 -7.27
CA TRP A 379 -17.49 -5.88 -8.47
C TRP A 379 -18.40 -4.88 -9.17
N LEU A 380 -19.70 -5.18 -9.28
CA LEU A 380 -20.69 -4.23 -9.81
C LEU A 380 -20.77 -2.98 -8.93
N ALA A 381 -20.67 -3.12 -7.61
CA ALA A 381 -20.61 -1.98 -6.69
C ALA A 381 -19.33 -1.15 -6.90
N VAL A 382 -18.15 -1.78 -6.99
CA VAL A 382 -16.87 -1.09 -7.26
C VAL A 382 -16.89 -0.38 -8.61
N ILE A 383 -17.36 -1.06 -9.67
CA ILE A 383 -17.46 -0.48 -11.01
C ILE A 383 -18.51 0.62 -11.03
N GLY A 384 -19.66 0.43 -10.38
CA GLY A 384 -20.70 1.45 -10.27
C GLY A 384 -20.18 2.71 -9.59
N LEU A 385 -19.51 2.57 -8.44
CA LEU A 385 -18.87 3.68 -7.72
C LEU A 385 -17.75 4.35 -8.54
N PHE A 386 -16.94 3.56 -9.26
CA PHE A 386 -15.90 4.07 -10.17
C PHE A 386 -16.47 4.74 -11.43
N LEU A 387 -17.60 4.30 -11.96
CA LEU A 387 -18.23 4.93 -13.12
C LEU A 387 -18.96 6.22 -12.72
N LEU A 388 -19.59 6.26 -11.54
CA LEU A 388 -20.15 7.48 -10.96
C LEU A 388 -19.11 8.59 -10.84
N GLN A 389 -17.84 8.26 -10.58
CA GLN A 389 -16.71 9.20 -10.60
C GLN A 389 -16.48 9.90 -11.95
N GLN A 390 -16.67 9.15 -13.05
CA GLN A 390 -16.30 9.59 -14.39
C GLN A 390 -17.50 10.08 -15.21
N ASN A 391 -18.71 9.94 -14.66
CA ASN A 391 -19.95 10.22 -15.36
C ASN A 391 -20.15 11.74 -15.59
N PRO A 392 -20.22 12.21 -16.85
CA PRO A 392 -20.45 13.62 -17.17
C PRO A 392 -21.83 14.15 -16.73
N PHE A 393 -22.85 13.30 -16.67
CA PHE A 393 -24.19 13.63 -16.17
C PHE A 393 -24.17 13.87 -14.66
N VAL A 394 -23.42 13.07 -13.89
CA VAL A 394 -23.21 13.29 -12.46
C VAL A 394 -22.48 14.62 -12.22
N LYS A 395 -21.47 14.93 -13.05
CA LYS A 395 -20.75 16.22 -13.00
C LYS A 395 -21.62 17.41 -13.42
N GLY A 396 -22.44 17.25 -14.46
CA GLY A 396 -23.22 18.34 -15.07
C GLY A 396 -24.59 18.60 -14.44
N VAL A 397 -25.28 17.56 -13.96
CA VAL A 397 -26.66 17.65 -13.45
C VAL A 397 -26.71 17.63 -11.93
N LEU A 398 -25.85 16.86 -11.27
CA LEU A 398 -25.78 16.79 -9.80
C LEU A 398 -24.76 17.77 -9.21
N GLY A 399 -23.99 18.48 -10.04
CA GLY A 399 -22.94 19.40 -9.60
C GLY A 399 -21.76 18.72 -8.89
N LEU A 400 -21.71 17.38 -8.91
CA LEU A 400 -20.65 16.60 -8.26
C LEU A 400 -19.39 16.64 -9.12
N THR A 401 -18.55 17.62 -8.88
CA THR A 401 -17.31 17.83 -9.64
C THR A 401 -16.17 16.94 -9.12
N HIS A 402 -16.22 16.56 -7.84
CA HIS A 402 -15.15 15.84 -7.17
C HIS A 402 -15.63 14.84 -6.11
N TRP A 403 -14.82 13.81 -5.80
CA TRP A 403 -15.13 12.80 -4.74
C TRP A 403 -15.28 13.42 -3.35
N THR A 404 -14.66 14.59 -3.16
CA THR A 404 -14.79 15.40 -1.94
C THR A 404 -16.22 15.75 -1.62
N ASP A 405 -17.05 15.87 -2.65
CA ASP A 405 -18.43 16.30 -2.51
C ASP A 405 -19.31 15.16 -1.94
N LEU A 406 -18.80 13.92 -1.94
CA LEU A 406 -19.43 12.74 -1.35
C LEU A 406 -18.82 12.35 0.01
N HIS A 407 -17.90 13.15 0.54
CA HIS A 407 -17.20 12.87 1.80
C HIS A 407 -18.12 12.83 3.00
N GLU A 408 -19.06 13.77 3.06
CA GLU A 408 -20.00 13.92 4.17
C GLU A 408 -20.94 12.71 4.27
N ALA A 409 -21.25 12.08 3.14
CA ALA A 409 -22.11 10.90 3.06
C ALA A 409 -21.41 9.57 3.42
N GLY A 410 -20.09 9.55 3.62
CA GLY A 410 -19.33 8.33 3.95
C GLY A 410 -19.23 7.30 2.81
N VAL A 411 -19.53 7.71 1.57
CA VAL A 411 -19.52 6.85 0.36
C VAL A 411 -18.13 6.28 0.08
N ILE A 412 -17.08 7.06 0.37
CA ILE A 412 -15.69 6.62 0.16
C ILE A 412 -15.32 5.49 1.11
N THR A 413 -15.70 5.59 2.38
CA THR A 413 -15.48 4.54 3.37
C THR A 413 -16.19 3.26 2.95
N LEU A 414 -17.41 3.35 2.41
CA LEU A 414 -18.13 2.21 1.87
C LEU A 414 -17.39 1.59 0.66
N TYR A 415 -16.82 2.40 -0.22
CA TYR A 415 -15.98 1.93 -1.33
C TYR A 415 -14.75 1.15 -0.83
N TRP A 416 -14.04 1.67 0.17
CA TRP A 416 -12.90 0.99 0.80
C TRP A 416 -13.28 -0.33 1.49
N VAL A 417 -14.38 -0.34 2.24
CA VAL A 417 -14.91 -1.55 2.89
C VAL A 417 -15.28 -2.59 1.83
N THR A 418 -15.93 -2.19 0.73
CA THR A 418 -16.31 -3.07 -0.38
C THR A 418 -15.07 -3.71 -1.03
N LEU A 419 -14.04 -2.91 -1.28
CA LEU A 419 -12.76 -3.39 -1.83
C LEU A 419 -12.01 -4.29 -0.87
N LEU A 420 -12.07 -4.01 0.43
CA LEU A 420 -11.52 -4.90 1.45
C LEU A 420 -12.22 -6.26 1.44
N LEU A 421 -13.55 -6.27 1.44
CA LEU A 421 -14.35 -7.49 1.40
C LEU A 421 -14.13 -8.29 0.11
N LEU A 422 -13.92 -7.63 -1.03
CA LEU A 422 -13.50 -8.29 -2.28
C LEU A 422 -12.13 -8.96 -2.19
N SER A 423 -11.25 -8.38 -1.37
CA SER A 423 -9.86 -8.80 -1.23
C SER A 423 -9.66 -9.83 -0.10
N ILE A 424 -10.67 -10.09 0.73
CA ILE A 424 -10.71 -11.16 1.76
C ILE A 424 -11.14 -12.49 1.12
#